data_AF-E0SAT8-F1
#
_entry.id   AF-E0SAT8-F1
#
_cell.length_a   1.000
_cell.length_b   1.000
_cell.length_c   1.000
_cell.angle_alpha   90.00
_cell.angle_beta   90.00
_cell.angle_gamma   90.00
#
_symmetry.space_group_name_H-M   'P 1'
#
loop_
_entity.id
_entity.type
_entity.pdbx_description
1 polymer ?
#
loop_
_entity_poly.entity_id
_entity_poly.type
_entity_poly.pdbx_seq_one_letter_code
_entity_poly.pdbx_strand_id
1 'polypeptide(L)'
;MFGKVKFHPWINLTKRRDIAGKDLPGVYMIARSETEPSDYYADNASIIYIGETTSQTLGKRIHQFAISAFNEKPGHSGGNTFRRSKKVFGDVPESMLWVSVCPIQIDDIYTSAYIRYLERRQILKFVCAHGALPACNSK
;
A
#
# COMPACT_ATOMS: atom_id res chain seq x y z
N MET A 1 -4.37 20.75 -12.77
CA MET A 1 -3.59 20.98 -11.53
C MET A 1 -3.99 19.87 -10.56
N PHE A 2 -3.11 18.91 -10.28
CA PHE A 2 -3.48 17.72 -9.51
C PHE A 2 -4.00 18.11 -8.12
N GLY A 3 -5.16 17.58 -7.75
CA GLY A 3 -5.81 17.87 -6.47
C GLY A 3 -4.95 17.52 -5.26
N LYS A 4 -5.35 18.00 -4.09
CA LYS A 4 -4.64 17.75 -2.82
C LYS A 4 -4.52 16.24 -2.60
N VAL A 5 -3.29 15.75 -2.49
CA VAL A 5 -3.00 14.34 -2.16
C VAL A 5 -3.59 14.07 -0.78
N LYS A 6 -4.61 13.22 -0.74
CA LYS A 6 -5.24 12.78 0.49
C LYS A 6 -5.31 11.27 0.51
N PHE A 7 -4.60 10.69 1.46
CA PHE A 7 -4.79 9.31 1.82
C PHE A 7 -6.06 9.21 2.68
N HIS A 8 -6.85 8.17 2.44
CA HIS A 8 -8.01 7.83 3.26
C HIS A 8 -7.55 7.23 4.60
N PRO A 9 -8.37 7.30 5.67
CA PRO A 9 -8.10 6.58 6.90
C PRO A 9 -7.82 5.09 6.67
N TRP A 10 -7.16 4.47 7.63
CA TRP A 10 -6.84 3.06 7.55
C TRP A 10 -8.10 2.22 7.53
N ILE A 11 -8.07 1.15 6.74
CA ILE A 11 -9.06 0.09 6.82
C ILE A 11 -8.34 -1.23 6.99
N ASN A 12 -8.89 -2.09 7.84
CA ASN A 12 -8.35 -3.43 8.02
C ASN A 12 -8.39 -4.19 6.68
N LEU A 13 -7.33 -4.91 6.33
CA LEU A 13 -7.22 -5.59 5.04
C LEU A 13 -8.32 -6.64 4.82
N THR A 14 -8.83 -7.23 5.91
CA THR A 14 -10.00 -8.13 5.87
C THR A 14 -11.26 -7.45 5.33
N LYS A 15 -11.37 -6.12 5.50
CA LYS A 15 -12.46 -5.27 5.01
C LYS A 15 -12.13 -4.53 3.72
N ARG A 16 -11.10 -4.95 2.96
CA ARG A 16 -10.64 -4.29 1.72
C ARG A 16 -11.72 -4.07 0.65
N ARG A 17 -12.85 -4.79 0.71
CA ARG A 17 -13.99 -4.58 -0.20
C ARG A 17 -14.71 -3.25 0.04
N ASP A 18 -14.56 -2.68 1.24
CA ASP A 18 -15.23 -1.46 1.67
C ASP A 18 -14.38 -0.19 1.45
N ILE A 19 -13.21 -0.33 0.80
CA ILE A 19 -12.32 0.78 0.49
C ILE A 19 -13.03 1.80 -0.40
N ALA A 20 -13.20 3.02 0.10
CA ALA A 20 -13.67 4.14 -0.70
C ALA A 20 -12.68 4.47 -1.82
N GLY A 21 -13.18 4.58 -3.06
CA GLY A 21 -12.36 4.82 -4.25
C GLY A 21 -11.59 3.60 -4.76
N LYS A 22 -11.92 2.38 -4.30
CA LYS A 22 -11.27 1.13 -4.74
C LYS A 22 -11.29 0.88 -6.25
N ASP A 23 -12.23 1.48 -6.97
CA ASP A 23 -12.43 1.29 -8.41
C ASP A 23 -11.56 2.24 -9.26
N LEU A 24 -10.78 3.12 -8.62
CA LEU A 24 -9.84 4.03 -9.27
C LEU A 24 -8.40 3.51 -9.17
N PRO A 25 -7.49 3.95 -10.05
CA PRO A 25 -6.05 3.77 -9.84
C PRO A 25 -5.55 4.69 -8.72
N GLY A 26 -4.29 4.53 -8.32
CA GLY A 26 -3.69 5.39 -7.31
C GLY A 26 -2.54 4.76 -6.55
N VAL A 27 -2.24 5.35 -5.39
CA VAL A 27 -1.19 4.91 -4.48
C VAL A 27 -1.83 4.32 -3.23
N TYR A 28 -1.19 3.32 -2.63
CA TYR A 28 -1.63 2.74 -1.37
C TYR A 28 -0.45 2.37 -0.48
N MET A 29 -0.71 2.32 0.82
CA MET A 29 0.23 1.92 1.86
C MET A 29 -0.35 0.73 2.61
N ILE A 30 0.49 -0.23 2.96
CA ILE A 30 0.16 -1.34 3.84
C ILE A 30 0.97 -1.20 5.12
N ALA A 31 0.27 -1.20 6.25
CA ALA A 31 0.87 -1.21 7.57
C ALA A 31 0.62 -2.55 8.27
N ARG A 32 1.56 -2.94 9.13
CA ARG A 32 1.43 -4.09 10.03
C ARG A 32 1.28 -3.57 11.46
N SER A 33 0.16 -3.87 12.10
CA SER A 33 -0.14 -3.47 13.48
C SER A 33 -1.30 -4.30 14.04
N GLU A 34 -1.27 -4.57 15.34
CA GLU A 34 -2.38 -5.26 16.03
C GLU A 34 -3.65 -4.42 16.09
N THR A 35 -3.48 -3.09 16.15
CA THR A 35 -4.55 -2.08 16.16
C THR A 35 -4.42 -1.13 14.98
N GLU A 36 -5.46 -0.35 14.69
CA GLU A 36 -5.40 0.67 13.65
C GLU A 36 -4.22 1.64 13.90
N PRO A 37 -3.33 1.87 12.93
CA PRO A 37 -2.23 2.82 13.10
C PRO A 37 -2.75 4.25 13.35
N SER A 38 -1.99 5.01 14.14
CA SER A 38 -2.36 6.36 14.63
C SER A 38 -2.64 7.39 13.53
N ASP A 39 -1.97 7.26 12.40
CA ASP A 39 -2.01 8.21 11.29
C ASP A 39 -1.65 7.49 9.98
N TYR A 40 -2.04 8.09 8.86
CA TYR A 40 -1.80 7.57 7.51
C TYR A 40 -0.74 8.40 6.78
N TYR A 41 0.26 8.88 7.50
CA TYR A 41 1.39 9.58 6.90
C TYR A 41 2.49 8.58 6.49
N ALA A 42 3.23 8.93 5.45
CA ALA A 42 4.24 8.04 4.88
C ALA A 42 5.49 7.87 5.77
N ASP A 43 5.60 8.61 6.87
CA ASP A 43 6.62 8.43 7.92
C ASP A 43 6.13 7.54 9.07
N ASN A 44 4.94 6.93 8.98
CA ASN A 44 4.48 5.98 9.97
C ASN A 44 5.32 4.69 9.97
N ALA A 45 5.94 4.35 11.10
CA ALA A 45 6.85 3.20 11.22
C ALA A 45 6.18 1.83 11.04
N SER A 46 4.85 1.74 11.18
CA SER A 46 4.11 0.50 10.94
C SER A 46 4.00 0.16 9.44
N ILE A 47 4.31 1.09 8.54
CA ILE A 47 4.26 0.86 7.10
C ILE A 47 5.32 -0.17 6.69
N ILE A 48 4.86 -1.26 6.10
CA ILE A 48 5.71 -2.32 5.56
C ILE A 48 5.79 -2.27 4.05
N TYR A 49 4.83 -1.63 3.37
CA TYR A 49 4.80 -1.57 1.92
C TYR A 49 4.12 -0.29 1.42
N ILE A 50 4.67 0.31 0.37
CA ILE A 50 4.07 1.39 -0.40
C ILE A 50 4.05 0.94 -1.86
N GLY A 51 2.89 1.00 -2.49
CA GLY A 51 2.71 0.58 -3.87
C GLY A 51 1.75 1.47 -4.65
N GLU A 52 1.71 1.24 -5.96
CA GLU A 52 0.84 1.97 -6.86
C GLU A 52 0.14 1.04 -7.87
N THR A 53 -0.88 1.58 -8.52
CA THR A 53 -1.34 1.06 -9.79
C THR A 53 -1.82 2.18 -10.72
N THR A 54 -1.35 2.17 -11.97
CA THR A 54 -1.78 3.09 -13.04
C THR A 54 -2.75 2.47 -14.04
N SER A 55 -2.81 1.14 -14.14
CA SER A 55 -3.58 0.40 -15.16
C SER A 55 -4.60 -0.59 -14.59
N GLN A 56 -4.65 -0.71 -13.26
CA GLN A 56 -5.66 -1.50 -12.54
C GLN A 56 -6.33 -0.61 -11.51
N THR A 57 -7.39 -1.12 -10.90
CA THR A 57 -8.02 -0.48 -9.76
C THR A 57 -7.23 -0.80 -8.48
N LEU A 58 -7.26 0.12 -7.52
CA LEU A 58 -6.70 -0.07 -6.18
C LEU A 58 -7.22 -1.36 -5.55
N GLY A 59 -8.53 -1.62 -5.63
CA GLY A 59 -9.17 -2.82 -5.11
C GLY A 59 -8.58 -4.11 -5.69
N LYS A 60 -8.37 -4.16 -7.02
CA LYS A 60 -7.74 -5.31 -7.67
C LYS A 60 -6.29 -5.49 -7.24
N ARG A 61 -5.53 -4.40 -7.13
CA ARG A 61 -4.11 -4.45 -6.75
C ARG A 61 -3.92 -4.88 -5.30
N ILE A 62 -4.75 -4.36 -4.39
CA ILE A 62 -4.75 -4.72 -2.97
C ILE A 62 -5.22 -6.17 -2.78
N HIS A 63 -6.20 -6.64 -3.57
CA HIS A 63 -6.58 -8.05 -3.59
C HIS A 63 -5.41 -8.95 -4.01
N GLN A 64 -4.67 -8.59 -5.06
CA GLN A 64 -3.48 -9.34 -5.48
C GLN A 64 -2.41 -9.38 -4.38
N PHE A 65 -2.19 -8.26 -3.67
CA PHE A 65 -1.31 -8.24 -2.50
C PHE A 65 -1.75 -9.29 -1.47
N ALA A 66 -3.01 -9.29 -1.06
CA ALA A 66 -3.53 -10.22 -0.06
C ALA A 66 -3.39 -11.69 -0.51
N ILE A 67 -3.72 -11.99 -1.77
CA ILE A 67 -3.57 -13.34 -2.33
C ILE A 67 -2.10 -13.78 -2.33
N SER A 68 -1.16 -12.92 -2.71
CA SER A 68 0.26 -13.25 -2.68
C SER A 68 0.84 -13.37 -1.27
N ALA A 69 0.34 -12.57 -0.33
CA ALA A 69 0.73 -12.62 1.07
C ALA A 69 0.29 -13.92 1.76
N PHE A 70 -0.94 -14.38 1.54
CA PHE A 70 -1.56 -15.43 2.37
C PHE A 70 -1.86 -16.76 1.66
N ASN A 71 -2.00 -16.78 0.33
CA ASN A 71 -2.50 -17.96 -0.40
C ASN A 71 -1.45 -18.61 -1.32
N GLU A 72 -0.16 -18.37 -1.07
CA GLU A 72 0.98 -18.91 -1.84
C GLU A 72 1.00 -18.63 -3.35
N LYS A 73 0.11 -17.77 -3.86
CA LYS A 73 -0.02 -17.46 -5.29
C LYS A 73 0.83 -16.26 -5.68
N PRO A 74 1.80 -16.38 -6.60
CA PRO A 74 2.55 -15.23 -7.08
C PRO A 74 1.63 -14.27 -7.85
N GLY A 75 1.93 -12.97 -7.82
CA GLY A 75 1.14 -11.96 -8.53
C GLY A 75 1.36 -10.53 -8.04
N HIS A 76 1.91 -10.38 -6.83
CA HIS A 76 2.22 -9.09 -6.24
C HIS A 76 3.58 -9.10 -5.55
N SER A 77 4.51 -8.23 -5.96
CA SER A 77 5.87 -8.20 -5.40
C SER A 77 5.86 -7.94 -3.88
N GLY A 78 5.10 -6.93 -3.42
CA GLY A 78 4.95 -6.65 -1.99
C GLY A 78 4.37 -7.83 -1.19
N GLY A 79 3.37 -8.52 -1.73
CA GLY A 79 2.76 -9.68 -1.06
C GLY A 79 3.69 -10.89 -1.03
N ASN A 80 4.44 -11.11 -2.12
CA ASN A 80 5.48 -12.13 -2.18
C ASN A 80 6.60 -11.86 -1.16
N THR A 81 7.05 -10.60 -1.05
CA THR A 81 8.07 -10.24 -0.07
C THR A 81 7.54 -10.40 1.35
N PHE A 82 6.33 -9.93 1.65
CA PHE A 82 5.69 -10.16 2.95
C PHE A 82 5.66 -11.65 3.32
N ARG A 83 5.22 -12.52 2.41
CA ARG A 83 5.20 -13.97 2.61
C ARG A 83 6.58 -14.54 2.92
N ARG A 84 7.61 -14.12 2.17
CA ARG A 84 9.00 -14.55 2.39
C ARG A 84 9.61 -14.00 3.68
N SER A 85 9.09 -12.88 4.18
CA SER A 85 9.50 -12.24 5.43
C SER A 85 8.89 -12.88 6.68
N LYS A 86 8.25 -14.07 6.58
CA LYS A 86 7.74 -14.81 7.75
C LYS A 86 8.79 -15.06 8.85
N LYS A 87 10.07 -15.20 8.47
CA LYS A 87 11.18 -15.28 9.46
C LYS A 87 11.41 -13.99 10.25
N VAL A 88 11.06 -12.84 9.66
CA VAL A 88 11.22 -11.50 10.27
C VAL A 88 9.96 -11.09 11.01
N PHE A 89 8.78 -11.38 10.44
CA PHE A 89 7.51 -10.92 10.98
C PHE A 89 6.79 -11.93 11.88
N GLY A 90 7.17 -13.21 11.81
CA GLY A 90 6.41 -14.31 12.41
C GLY A 90 5.13 -14.62 11.64
N ASP A 91 4.22 -15.34 12.28
CA ASP A 91 2.88 -15.63 11.75
C ASP A 91 1.94 -14.45 11.98
N VAL A 92 1.94 -13.52 11.02
CA VAL A 92 1.08 -12.34 11.03
C VAL A 92 -0.23 -12.66 10.30
N PRO A 93 -1.39 -12.66 10.98
CA PRO A 93 -2.68 -12.88 10.32
C PRO A 93 -3.09 -11.67 9.46
N GLU A 94 -3.99 -11.88 8.49
CA GLU A 94 -4.52 -10.83 7.62
C GLU A 94 -5.19 -9.68 8.42
N SER A 95 -5.73 -9.98 9.60
CA SER A 95 -6.34 -9.01 10.51
C SER A 95 -5.35 -8.01 11.14
N MET A 96 -4.04 -8.28 11.07
CA MET A 96 -3.00 -7.34 11.52
C MET A 96 -2.45 -6.46 10.39
N LEU A 97 -3.04 -6.54 9.19
CA LEU A 97 -2.69 -5.68 8.08
C LEU A 97 -3.75 -4.60 7.87
N TRP A 98 -3.26 -3.39 7.65
CA TRP A 98 -4.08 -2.20 7.44
C TRP A 98 -3.69 -1.57 6.11
N VAL A 99 -4.67 -1.03 5.39
CA VAL A 99 -4.45 -0.37 4.10
C VAL A 99 -5.01 1.04 4.12
N SER A 100 -4.22 1.98 3.60
CA SER A 100 -4.62 3.35 3.34
C SER A 100 -4.39 3.63 1.86
N VAL A 101 -5.35 4.29 1.21
CA VAL A 101 -5.34 4.52 -0.24
C VAL A 101 -5.43 6.00 -0.56
N CYS A 102 -4.80 6.40 -1.65
CA CYS A 102 -4.95 7.69 -2.30
C CYS A 102 -5.48 7.46 -3.73
N PRO A 103 -6.80 7.39 -3.92
CA PRO A 103 -7.43 7.20 -5.22
C PRO A 103 -7.24 8.44 -6.10
N ILE A 104 -6.85 8.24 -7.35
CA ILE A 104 -6.63 9.32 -8.32
C ILE A 104 -7.60 9.14 -9.48
N GLN A 105 -8.37 10.19 -9.76
CA GLN A 105 -9.23 10.24 -10.94
C GLN A 105 -8.37 10.26 -12.20
N ILE A 106 -8.75 9.46 -13.19
CA ILE A 106 -8.09 9.47 -14.50
C ILE A 106 -8.69 10.63 -15.29
N ASP A 107 -7.90 11.67 -15.47
CA ASP A 107 -8.30 12.90 -16.14
C ASP A 107 -7.48 13.18 -17.41
N ASP A 108 -6.25 12.68 -17.50
CA ASP A 108 -5.38 12.97 -18.64
C ASP A 108 -4.23 11.94 -18.84
N ILE A 109 -3.37 12.24 -19.82
CA ILE A 109 -2.18 11.45 -20.14
C ILE A 109 -1.11 11.47 -19.03
N TYR A 110 -1.16 12.45 -18.13
CA TYR A 110 -0.21 12.66 -17.05
C TYR A 110 -0.59 11.91 -15.77
N THR A 111 -1.84 11.45 -15.61
CA THR A 111 -2.31 10.70 -14.43
C THR A 111 -1.34 9.56 -14.05
N SER A 112 -0.90 8.76 -15.02
CA SER A 112 0.02 7.64 -14.80
C SER A 112 1.40 8.11 -14.29
N ALA A 113 1.95 9.16 -14.88
CA ALA A 113 3.20 9.76 -14.44
C ALA A 113 3.07 10.33 -13.02
N TYR A 114 1.95 10.98 -12.72
CA TYR A 114 1.67 11.55 -11.42
C TYR A 114 1.53 10.49 -10.32
N ILE A 115 0.83 9.39 -10.57
CA ILE A 115 0.70 8.27 -9.62
C ILE A 115 2.07 7.69 -9.27
N ARG A 116 2.93 7.46 -10.27
CA ARG A 116 4.29 6.94 -10.05
C ARG A 116 5.16 7.92 -9.29
N TYR A 117 5.10 9.20 -9.64
CA TYR A 117 5.78 10.26 -8.88
C TYR A 117 5.32 10.25 -7.42
N LEU A 118 4.01 10.13 -7.19
CA LEU A 118 3.43 10.17 -5.86
C LEU A 118 3.89 9.00 -4.99
N GLU A 119 3.95 7.79 -5.54
CA GLU A 119 4.48 6.60 -4.87
C GLU A 119 5.95 6.79 -4.49
N ARG A 120 6.80 7.23 -5.44
CA ARG A 120 8.22 7.49 -5.17
C ARG A 120 8.41 8.54 -4.09
N ARG A 121 7.55 9.58 -4.08
CA ARG A 121 7.57 10.60 -3.04
C ARG A 121 7.22 10.05 -1.66
N GLN A 122 6.25 9.13 -1.55
CA GLN A 122 5.93 8.51 -0.26
C GLN A 122 7.06 7.58 0.21
N ILE A 123 7.66 6.80 -0.69
CA ILE A 123 8.82 5.97 -0.36
C ILE A 123 9.98 6.85 0.13
N LEU A 124 10.27 7.96 -0.56
CA LEU A 124 11.33 8.88 -0.13
C LEU A 124 11.04 9.46 1.26
N LYS A 125 9.79 9.86 1.54
CA LYS A 125 9.40 10.33 2.87
C LYS A 125 9.66 9.29 3.97
N PHE A 126 9.27 8.04 3.73
CA PHE A 126 9.53 6.95 4.65
C PHE A 126 11.04 6.77 4.89
N VAL A 127 11.84 6.75 3.81
CA VAL A 127 13.31 6.61 3.90
C VAL A 127 13.94 7.77 4.66
N CYS A 128 13.49 9.01 4.45
CA CYS A 128 13.98 10.16 5.19
C CYS A 128 13.68 10.06 6.70
N ALA A 129 12.53 9.49 7.08
CA ALA A 129 12.14 9.33 8.47
C ALA A 129 12.85 8.16 9.17
N HIS A 130 13.09 7.05 8.45
CA HIS A 130 13.52 5.78 9.07
C HIS A 130 14.92 5.31 8.64
N GLY A 131 15.55 5.96 7.67
CA GLY A 131 16.86 5.58 7.14
C GLY A 131 16.89 4.29 6.31
N ALA A 132 15.72 3.69 6.02
CA ALA A 132 15.60 2.46 5.26
C ALA A 132 14.30 2.42 4.43
N LEU A 133 14.24 1.53 3.43
CA LEU A 133 13.01 1.25 2.69
C LEU A 133 11.98 0.53 3.58
N PRO A 134 10.67 0.65 3.29
CA PRO A 134 9.69 -0.24 3.88
C PRO A 134 10.08 -1.69 3.63
N ALA A 135 9.87 -2.55 4.62
CA ALA A 135 10.41 -3.91 4.63
C ALA A 135 10.00 -4.78 3.42
N CYS A 136 8.85 -4.49 2.80
CA CYS A 136 8.36 -5.20 1.61
C CYS A 136 8.59 -4.43 0.29
N ASN A 137 9.31 -3.31 0.31
CA ASN A 137 9.76 -2.56 -0.87
C ASN A 137 11.19 -2.89 -1.30
N SER A 138 11.88 -3.81 -0.62
CA SER A 138 13.18 -4.33 -1.02
C SER A 138 13.06 -5.19 -2.29
N LYS A 139 14.02 -5.01 -3.21
CA LYS A 139 14.20 -5.87 -4.39
C LYS A 139 14.96 -7.14 -4.00
#